data_AF-A0A536WCN2-F1
#
_entry.id   AF-A0A536WCN2-F1
#
_cell.length_a   1.000
_cell.length_b   1.000
_cell.length_c   1.000
_cell.angle_alpha   90.00
_cell.angle_beta   90.00
_cell.angle_gamma   90.00
#
_symmetry.space_group_name_H-M   'P 1'
#
loop_
_entity.id
_entity.type
_entity.pdbx_description
1 polymer ?
#
loop_
_entity_poly.entity_id
_entity_poly.type
_entity_poly.pdbx_seq_one_letter_code
_entity_poly.pdbx_strand_id
1 'polypeptide(L)'
;MKGKLATLGVAALVSFGANAANELKIGFLSTLSGPAGAIGIEIRDGFNLALKLAGNKLGGLPTEVVYADDTLNPDTGRQLAERLLKRDRVNLMTGVVFS
;
A
#
# COMPACT_ATOMS: atom_id res chain seq x y z
N MET A 1 -50.87 -40.06 20.19
CA MET A 1 -50.64 -39.00 19.17
C MET A 1 -49.77 -37.94 19.84
N LYS A 2 -48.43 -38.05 19.82
CA LYS A 2 -47.48 -37.46 18.87
C LYS A 2 -47.81 -36.01 18.48
N GLY A 3 -47.00 -35.07 18.98
CA GLY A 3 -46.98 -33.67 18.58
C GLY A 3 -45.81 -32.94 19.24
N LYS A 4 -44.57 -33.35 18.93
CA LYS A 4 -43.36 -32.60 19.30
C LYS A 4 -43.37 -31.31 18.45
N LEU A 5 -43.64 -30.15 19.04
CA LEU A 5 -43.40 -28.87 18.38
C LEU A 5 -41.89 -28.62 18.40
N ALA A 6 -41.30 -28.78 17.21
CA ALA A 6 -39.89 -28.61 16.94
C ALA A 6 -39.53 -27.12 16.89
N THR A 7 -38.55 -26.76 17.71
CA THR A 7 -37.77 -25.52 17.67
C THR A 7 -37.09 -25.39 16.29
N LEU A 8 -37.38 -24.32 15.55
CA LEU A 8 -36.62 -23.95 14.35
C LEU A 8 -36.03 -22.55 14.58
N GLY A 9 -34.88 -22.53 15.25
CA GLY A 9 -34.02 -21.36 15.33
C GLY A 9 -33.33 -21.16 13.98
N VAL A 10 -33.69 -20.08 13.28
CA VAL A 10 -32.96 -19.62 12.10
C VAL A 10 -31.76 -18.82 12.59
N ALA A 11 -30.64 -19.50 12.81
CA ALA A 11 -29.35 -18.84 12.97
C ALA A 11 -28.87 -18.37 11.58
N ALA A 12 -29.24 -17.15 11.20
CA ALA A 12 -28.66 -16.48 10.05
C ALA A 12 -27.20 -16.14 10.38
N LEU A 13 -26.28 -17.05 10.01
CA LEU A 13 -24.85 -16.76 9.94
C LEU A 13 -24.65 -15.76 8.81
N VAL A 14 -24.71 -14.47 9.16
CA VAL A 14 -24.28 -13.39 8.27
C VAL A 14 -22.75 -13.50 8.21
N SER A 15 -22.25 -14.30 7.27
CA SER A 15 -20.83 -14.32 6.93
C SER A 15 -20.49 -12.96 6.33
N PHE A 16 -20.07 -12.02 7.17
CA PHE A 16 -19.33 -10.84 6.72
C PHE A 16 -18.03 -11.35 6.10
N GLY A 17 -18.05 -11.58 4.79
CA GLY A 17 -16.85 -11.87 4.03
C GLY A 17 -15.87 -10.71 4.26
N ALA A 18 -14.70 -11.01 4.82
CA ALA A 18 -13.62 -10.06 4.88
C ALA A 18 -13.28 -9.65 3.44
N ASN A 19 -13.51 -8.38 3.09
CA ASN A 19 -13.06 -7.84 1.82
C ASN A 19 -11.54 -7.76 1.86
N ALA A 20 -10.87 -8.84 1.43
CA ALA A 20 -9.44 -8.81 1.19
C ALA A 20 -9.16 -7.72 0.14
N ALA A 21 -8.21 -6.84 0.43
CA ALA A 21 -7.75 -5.88 -0.56
C ALA A 21 -7.24 -6.66 -1.78
N ASN A 22 -7.70 -6.30 -2.98
CA ASN A 22 -7.32 -7.02 -4.20
C ASN A 22 -5.90 -6.68 -4.68
N GLU A 23 -5.37 -5.54 -4.23
CA GLU A 23 -4.08 -4.98 -4.60
C GLU A 23 -3.58 -4.06 -3.48
N LEU A 24 -2.26 -3.95 -3.35
CA LEU A 24 -1.58 -3.02 -2.46
C LEU A 24 -0.93 -1.91 -3.28
N LYS A 25 -1.33 -0.65 -3.06
CA LYS A 25 -0.75 0.51 -3.73
C LYS A 25 0.18 1.25 -2.77
N ILE A 26 1.46 1.37 -3.12
CA ILE A 26 2.49 2.02 -2.30
C ILE A 26 2.89 3.35 -2.93
N GLY A 27 2.90 4.42 -2.13
CA GLY A 27 3.53 5.69 -2.49
C GLY A 27 5.00 5.67 -2.07
N PHE A 28 5.91 5.74 -3.04
CA PHE A 28 7.35 5.82 -2.81
C PHE A 28 7.81 7.26 -3.05
N LEU A 29 7.88 8.06 -1.98
CA LEU A 29 8.35 9.45 -2.03
C LEU A 29 9.82 9.50 -1.60
N SER A 30 10.71 9.99 -2.45
CA SER A 30 12.15 10.00 -2.17
C SER A 30 12.87 11.11 -2.94
N THR A 31 14.15 11.34 -2.65
CA THR A 31 15.02 12.20 -3.45
C THR A 31 15.65 11.38 -4.56
N LEU A 32 15.15 11.51 -5.79
CA LEU A 32 15.54 10.68 -6.94
C LEU A 32 16.34 11.46 -7.99
N SER A 33 16.51 12.76 -7.81
CA SER A 33 17.33 13.62 -8.66
C SER A 33 18.13 14.63 -7.83
N GLY A 34 18.98 15.40 -8.52
CA GLY A 34 19.83 16.40 -7.90
C GLY A 34 21.02 15.80 -7.12
N PRO A 35 21.77 16.64 -6.37
CA PRO A 35 23.04 16.24 -5.74
C PRO A 35 22.94 15.08 -4.75
N ALA A 36 21.78 14.92 -4.09
CA ALA A 36 21.54 13.85 -3.12
C ALA A 36 20.79 12.64 -3.71
N GLY A 37 20.49 12.65 -5.01
CA GLY A 37 19.64 11.64 -5.66
C GLY A 37 20.18 10.22 -5.62
N ALA A 38 21.50 10.03 -5.55
CA ALA A 38 22.12 8.71 -5.48
C ALA A 38 21.60 7.87 -4.32
N ILE A 39 21.41 8.49 -3.14
CA ILE A 39 20.92 7.80 -1.94
C ILE A 39 19.50 7.25 -2.16
N GLY A 40 18.59 8.09 -2.67
CA GLY A 40 17.21 7.65 -2.94
C GLY A 40 17.13 6.63 -4.07
N ILE A 41 17.99 6.73 -5.08
CA ILE A 41 18.09 5.73 -6.17
C ILE A 41 18.51 4.37 -5.61
N GLU A 42 19.53 4.31 -4.75
CA GLU A 42 19.99 3.05 -4.15
C GLU A 42 18.90 2.42 -3.26
N ILE A 43 18.20 3.23 -2.45
CA ILE A 43 17.07 2.77 -1.63
C ILE A 43 15.93 2.23 -2.52
N ARG A 44 15.57 2.96 -3.58
CA ARG A 44 14.54 2.54 -4.54
C ARG A 44 14.90 1.23 -5.22
N ASP A 45 16.15 1.09 -5.66
CA ASP A 45 16.59 -0.08 -6.39
C ASP A 45 16.66 -1.31 -5.47
N GLY A 46 17.09 -1.13 -4.21
CA GLY A 46 16.99 -2.17 -3.18
C GLY A 46 15.55 -2.59 -2.88
N PHE A 47 14.62 -1.63 -2.76
CA PHE A 47 13.20 -1.90 -2.59
C PHE A 47 12.62 -2.67 -3.80
N ASN A 48 12.96 -2.25 -5.01
CA ASN A 48 12.49 -2.89 -6.24
C ASN A 48 13.04 -4.31 -6.40
N LEU A 49 14.29 -4.54 -6.00
CA LEU A 49 14.88 -5.87 -5.94
C LEU A 49 14.11 -6.76 -4.98
N ALA A 50 13.82 -6.28 -3.76
CA ALA A 50 13.05 -7.03 -2.77
C ALA A 50 11.63 -7.35 -3.29
N LEU A 51 10.95 -6.38 -3.90
CA LEU A 51 9.63 -6.58 -4.50
C LEU A 51 9.65 -7.62 -5.62
N LYS A 52 10.68 -7.58 -6.48
CA LYS A 52 10.89 -8.57 -7.55
C LYS A 52 11.11 -9.96 -6.98
N LEU A 53 11.95 -10.11 -5.95
CA LEU A 53 12.19 -11.38 -5.26
C LEU A 53 10.93 -11.92 -4.59
N ALA A 54 10.02 -11.03 -4.16
CA ALA A 54 8.70 -11.38 -3.64
C ALA A 54 7.65 -11.65 -4.73
N GLY A 55 8.03 -11.68 -6.02
CA GLY A 55 7.12 -11.94 -7.13
C GLY A 55 6.14 -10.80 -7.41
N ASN A 56 6.54 -9.55 -7.15
CA ASN A 56 5.71 -8.34 -7.24
C ASN A 56 4.48 -8.38 -6.32
N LYS A 57 4.61 -9.05 -5.17
CA LYS A 57 3.57 -9.14 -4.15
C LYS A 57 4.14 -8.86 -2.77
N LEU A 58 3.37 -8.17 -1.95
CA LEU A 58 3.65 -7.96 -0.52
C LEU A 58 2.43 -8.38 0.28
N GLY A 59 2.64 -9.16 1.35
CA GLY A 59 1.53 -9.72 2.13
C GLY A 59 0.58 -10.62 1.31
N GLY A 60 1.07 -11.21 0.21
CA GLY A 60 0.26 -12.00 -0.73
C GLY A 60 -0.53 -11.19 -1.75
N LEU A 61 -0.51 -9.85 -1.66
CA LEU A 61 -1.25 -8.97 -2.55
C LEU A 61 -0.38 -8.50 -3.71
N PRO A 62 -0.89 -8.50 -4.97
CA PRO A 62 -0.28 -7.74 -6.07
C PRO A 62 0.05 -6.33 -5.61
N THR A 63 1.24 -5.82 -5.95
CA THR A 63 1.71 -4.53 -5.45
C THR A 63 2.03 -3.57 -6.59
N GLU A 64 1.34 -2.43 -6.61
CA GLU A 64 1.65 -1.27 -7.45
C GLU A 64 2.46 -0.25 -6.64
N VAL A 65 3.49 0.33 -7.25
CA VAL A 65 4.33 1.36 -6.62
C VAL A 65 4.27 2.65 -7.44
N VAL A 66 3.87 3.74 -6.79
CA VAL A 66 3.84 5.09 -7.37
C VAL A 66 5.01 5.89 -6.84
N TYR A 67 5.98 6.18 -7.69
CA TYR A 67 7.17 6.94 -7.32
C TYR A 67 6.91 8.45 -7.40
N ALA A 68 7.58 9.19 -6.52
CA ALA A 68 7.57 10.65 -6.47
C ALA A 68 8.95 11.16 -6.07
N ASP A 69 9.48 12.10 -6.84
CA ASP A 69 10.79 12.74 -6.59
C ASP A 69 10.59 14.07 -5.89
N ASP A 70 11.03 14.18 -4.63
CA ASP A 70 10.95 15.42 -3.86
C ASP A 70 12.00 16.47 -4.25
N THR A 71 12.98 16.10 -5.09
CA THR A 71 14.07 16.99 -5.56
C THR A 71 14.88 17.64 -4.44
N LEU A 72 14.94 17.01 -3.25
CA LEU A 72 15.53 17.56 -2.03
C LEU A 72 14.87 18.89 -1.61
N ASN A 73 13.58 19.06 -1.89
CA ASN A 73 12.81 20.25 -1.55
C ASN A 73 11.61 19.87 -0.63
N PRO A 74 11.56 20.38 0.61
CA PRO A 74 10.49 20.05 1.56
C PRO A 74 9.09 20.44 1.09
N ASP A 75 8.93 21.58 0.42
CA ASP A 75 7.63 22.03 -0.09
C ASP A 75 7.12 21.12 -1.22
N THR A 76 8.00 20.74 -2.14
CA THR A 76 7.71 19.74 -3.19
C THR A 76 7.35 18.40 -2.54
N GLY A 77 8.12 17.95 -1.55
CA GLY A 77 7.87 16.73 -0.80
C GLY A 77 6.47 16.70 -0.17
N ARG A 78 6.07 17.79 0.50
CA ARG A 78 4.71 17.93 1.08
C ARG A 78 3.63 17.84 0.01
N GLN A 79 3.77 18.57 -1.10
CA GLN A 79 2.78 18.56 -2.19
C GLN A 79 2.64 17.17 -2.81
N LEU A 80 3.75 16.45 -2.99
CA LEU A 80 3.76 15.10 -3.52
C LEU A 80 3.18 14.08 -2.54
N ALA A 81 3.45 14.21 -1.24
CA ALA A 81 2.80 13.39 -0.21
C ALA A 81 1.28 13.58 -0.24
N GLU A 82 0.80 14.83 -0.30
CA GLU A 82 -0.63 15.12 -0.43
C GLU A 82 -1.25 14.52 -1.70
N ARG A 83 -0.54 14.61 -2.83
CA ARG A 83 -0.95 13.96 -4.10
C ARG A 83 -1.06 12.45 -3.95
N LEU A 84 -0.04 11.79 -3.38
CA LEU A 84 -0.02 10.34 -3.18
C LEU A 84 -1.19 9.87 -2.31
N LEU A 85 -1.48 10.60 -1.23
CA LEU A 85 -2.56 10.28 -0.30
C LEU A 85 -3.94 10.57 -0.87
N LYS A 86 -4.17 11.78 -1.39
CA LYS A 86 -5.52 12.25 -1.75
C LYS A 86 -5.92 11.84 -3.16
N ARG A 87 -5.00 11.93 -4.12
CA ARG A 87 -5.27 11.68 -5.54
C ARG A 87 -4.98 10.23 -5.89
N ASP A 88 -3.78 9.76 -5.57
CA ASP A 88 -3.35 8.42 -5.96
C ASP A 88 -3.87 7.35 -4.98
N ARG A 89 -4.36 7.75 -3.80
CA ARG A 89 -4.98 6.88 -2.78
C ARG A 89 -4.14 5.67 -2.42
N VAL A 90 -2.84 5.90 -2.21
CA VAL A 90 -1.92 4.84 -1.78
C VAL A 90 -2.33 4.31 -0.41
N ASN A 91 -2.13 3.00 -0.18
CA ASN A 91 -2.40 2.36 1.11
C ASN A 91 -1.27 2.59 2.11
N LEU A 92 -0.04 2.72 1.62
CA LEU A 92 1.17 2.88 2.42
C LEU A 92 2.09 3.92 1.77
N MET A 93 2.84 4.64 2.60
CA MET A 93 3.93 5.53 2.16
C MET A 93 5.28 5.00 2.63
N THR A 94 6.30 5.14 1.80
CA THR A 94 7.69 4.80 2.11
C THR A 94 8.68 5.62 1.25
N GLY A 95 9.98 5.44 1.47
CA GLY A 95 11.05 5.97 0.62
C GLY A 95 11.68 7.30 1.08
N VAL A 96 11.13 7.95 2.11
CA VAL A 96 11.58 9.27 2.59
C VAL A 96 13.02 9.18 3.11
N VAL A 97 13.90 10.05 2.58
CA VAL A 97 15.34 10.05 2.92
C VAL A 97 15.69 11.15 3.93
N PHE A 98 15.11 12.34 3.78
CA PHE A 98 15.44 13.53 4.57
C PHE A 98 14.21 14.07 5.32
N SER A 99 14.44 14.63 6.52
CA SER A 99 13.42 15.14 7.45
C SER A 99 13.48 16.65 7.62
#